data_AF-A0A9X1W1A9-F1
#
_entry.id   AF-A0A9X1W1A9-F1
#
_cell.length_a   1.000
_cell.length_b   1.000
_cell.length_c   1.000
_cell.angle_alpha   90.00
_cell.angle_beta   90.00
_cell.angle_gamma   90.00
#
_symmetry.space_group_name_H-M   'P 1'
#
loop_
_entity.id
_entity.type
_entity.pdbx_description
1 polymer ?
#
loop_
_entity_poly.entity_id
_entity_poly.type
_entity_poly.pdbx_seq_one_letter_code
_entity_poly.pdbx_strand_id
1 'polypeptide(L)' 'MASKVTYDVKREHFGDKQYVTGDTRELDPNEAKRLVELGVLAEQKPAKAQETKAVKAPSNKAMKAAPENK' A
#
# COMPACT_ATOMS: atom_id res chain seq x y z
N MET A 1 23.35 -0.94 2.15
CA MET A 1 22.54 -1.12 0.93
C MET A 1 21.19 -1.63 1.40
N ALA A 2 20.13 -0.83 1.23
CA ALA A 2 18.77 -1.24 1.58
C ALA A 2 18.29 -2.22 0.50
N SER A 3 18.22 -3.50 0.85
CA SER A 3 17.74 -4.55 -0.04
C SER A 3 16.22 -4.51 -0.01
N LYS A 4 15.60 -3.86 -0.99
CA LYS A 4 14.14 -3.81 -1.08
C LYS A 4 13.62 -5.10 -1.69
N VAL A 5 12.58 -5.66 -1.08
CA VAL A 5 11.88 -6.86 -1.53
C VAL A 5 10.41 -6.52 -1.70
N THR A 6 9.78 -7.08 -2.73
CA THR A 6 8.36 -6.89 -3.01
C THR A 6 7.51 -7.83 -2.16
N TYR A 7 6.43 -7.30 -1.58
CA TYR A 7 5.48 -8.04 -0.75
C TYR A 7 4.05 -7.75 -1.21
N ASP A 8 3.17 -8.75 -1.15
CA ASP A 8 1.73 -8.56 -1.37
C ASP A 8 1.07 -7.99 -0.11
N VAL A 9 0.20 -7.02 -0.28
CA VAL A 9 -0.63 -6.50 0.80
C VAL A 9 -1.86 -7.39 0.98
N LYS A 10 -1.94 -8.04 2.15
CA LYS A 10 -3.08 -8.87 2.55
C LYS A 10 -4.10 -8.15 3.42
N ARG A 11 -3.69 -7.08 4.11
CA ARG A 11 -4.60 -6.28 4.95
C ARG A 11 -4.53 -4.82 4.54
N GLU A 12 -5.70 -4.28 4.21
CA GLU A 12 -5.87 -2.85 3.98
C GLU A 12 -5.56 -2.04 5.24
N HIS A 13 -4.80 -0.96 5.09
CA HIS A 13 -4.49 -0.05 6.17
C HIS A 13 -4.44 1.39 5.64
N PHE A 14 -5.30 2.24 6.21
CA PHE A 14 -5.35 3.67 5.92
C PHE A 14 -4.81 4.43 7.13
N GLY A 15 -3.58 4.90 7.00
CA GLY A 15 -2.86 5.68 8.02
C GLY A 15 -1.71 6.43 7.36
N ASP A 16 -0.55 6.47 8.00
CA ASP A 16 0.66 7.11 7.45
C ASP A 16 1.09 6.54 6.10
N LYS A 17 0.93 5.23 5.93
CA LYS A 17 1.17 4.52 4.67
C LYS A 17 -0.12 3.85 4.25
N GLN A 18 -0.58 4.19 3.06
CA GLN A 18 -1.77 3.58 2.48
C GLN A 18 -1.41 2.21 1.91
N TYR A 19 -1.92 1.15 2.54
CA TYR A 19 -1.82 -0.23 2.09
C TYR A 19 -3.19 -0.65 1.56
N VAL A 20 -3.27 -1.11 0.32
CA VAL A 20 -4.51 -1.56 -0.32
C VAL A 20 -4.41 -3.06 -0.55
N THR A 21 -5.44 -3.80 -0.15
CA THR A 21 -5.43 -5.26 -0.31
C THR A 21 -5.35 -5.64 -1.79
N GLY A 22 -4.42 -6.53 -2.16
CA GLY A 22 -4.18 -6.91 -3.56
C GLY A 22 -3.19 -6.01 -4.31
N ASP A 23 -2.62 -5.00 -3.65
CA ASP A 23 -1.50 -4.21 -4.14
C ASP A 23 -0.15 -4.84 -3.71
N THR A 24 0.92 -4.53 -4.41
CA THR A 24 2.29 -4.99 -4.10
C THR A 24 3.19 -3.85 -3.68
N ARG A 25 4.02 -4.06 -2.66
CA ARG A 25 4.86 -3.00 -2.10
C ARG A 25 6.30 -3.45 -1.86
N GLU A 26 7.24 -2.60 -2.28
CA GLU A 26 8.66 -2.80 -1.99
C GLU A 26 9.01 -2.22 -0.62
N LEU A 27 9.52 -3.08 0.26
CA LEU A 27 9.99 -2.72 1.60
C LEU A 27 11.31 -3.43 1.91
N ASP A 28 12.04 -2.90 2.88
CA ASP A 28 13.15 -3.62 3.47
C ASP A 28 12.63 -4.86 4.22
N PRO A 29 13.30 -6.03 4.09
CA PRO A 29 12.87 -7.26 4.72
C PRO A 29 12.84 -7.17 6.26
N ASN A 30 13.67 -6.31 6.86
CA ASN A 30 13.65 -6.06 8.29
C ASN A 30 12.35 -5.36 8.73
N GLU A 31 11.85 -4.39 7.94
CA GLU A 31 10.56 -3.74 8.21
C GLU A 31 9.39 -4.66 7.85
N ALA A 32 9.49 -5.39 6.74
CA ALA A 32 8.46 -6.29 6.27
C ALA A 32 8.26 -7.50 7.18
N LYS A 33 9.32 -7.97 7.87
CA LYS A 33 9.25 -9.14 8.78
C LYS A 33 8.10 -9.02 9.79
N ARG A 34 8.02 -7.89 10.50
CA ARG A 34 6.95 -7.67 11.49
C ARG A 34 5.57 -7.56 10.82
N LEU A 35 5.50 -6.98 9.63
CA LEU A 35 4.24 -6.87 8.89
C LEU A 35 3.75 -8.23 8.35
N VAL A 36 4.67 -9.10 7.95
CA VAL A 36 4.39 -10.48 7.57
C VAL A 36 3.94 -11.30 8.77
N GLU A 37 4.63 -11.18 9.92
CA GLU A 37 4.23 -11.82 11.17
C GLU A 37 2.83 -11.39 11.65
N LEU A 38 2.47 -10.12 11.45
CA LEU A 38 1.14 -9.59 11.75
C LEU A 38 0.06 -9.95 10.70
N GLY A 39 0.45 -10.61 9.60
CA GLY A 39 -0.44 -10.96 8.49
C GLY A 39 -0.90 -9.78 7.64
N VAL A 40 -0.19 -8.64 7.69
CA VAL A 40 -0.47 -7.45 6.88
C VAL A 40 0.13 -7.61 5.48
N LEU A 41 1.35 -8.13 5.41
CA LEU A 41 2.07 -8.41 4.15
C LEU A 41 2.27 -9.92 3.96
N ALA A 42 2.47 -10.34 2.71
CA ALA A 42 2.89 -11.69 2.37
C ALA A 42 4.12 -11.65 1.47
N GLU A 43 5.06 -12.58 1.71
CA GLU A 43 6.25 -12.73 0.89
C GLU A 43 5.85 -13.11 -0.55
N GLN A 44 6.13 -12.23 -1.51
CA GLN A 44 6.03 -12.63 -2.91
C GLN A 44 7.21 -13.54 -3.23
N LYS A 45 6.94 -14.84 -3.37
CA LYS A 45 7.86 -15.70 -4.12
C LYS A 45 7.94 -15.13 -5.55
N PRO A 46 9.14 -15.04 -6.14
CA PRO A 46 9.32 -14.58 -7.52
C PRO A 46 8.75 -15.64 -8.48
N ALA A 47 7.43 -15.72 -8.58
CA ALA A 47 6.71 -16.57 -9.49
C ALA A 47 5.56 -15.76 -10.06
N LYS A 48 5.89 -15.01 -11.12
CA LYS A 48 5.00 -14.46 -12.14
C LYS A 48 3.75 -13.72 -11.62
N ALA A 49 3.78 -12.41 -11.79
CA ALA A 49 2.68 -11.60 -12.29
C ALA A 49 1.27 -12.09 -11.91
N GLN A 50 0.71 -11.55 -10.83
CA GLN A 50 -0.74 -11.49 -10.71
C GLN A 50 -1.18 -10.04 -10.83
N GLU A 51 -1.60 -9.72 -12.04
CA GLU A 51 -2.54 -8.64 -12.33
C GLU A 51 -3.77 -8.77 -11.43
N THR A 52 -3.93 -7.93 -10.41
CA THR A 52 -5.25 -7.69 -9.82
C THR A 52 -5.50 -6.21 -9.65
N LYS A 53 -5.97 -5.62 -10.75
CA LYS A 53 -7.02 -4.59 -10.80
C LYS A 53 -6.95 -3.54 -9.67
N ALA A 54 -6.11 -2.53 -9.86
CA ALA A 54 -6.27 -1.23 -9.23
C ALA A 54 -7.61 -0.61 -9.66
N VAL A 55 -8.70 -1.02 -9.02
CA VAL A 55 -9.99 -0.36 -9.18
C VAL A 55 -9.96 0.90 -8.33
N LYS A 56 -9.59 1.99 -9.03
CA LYS A 56 -10.03 3.38 -8.83
C LYS A 56 -9.91 3.92 -7.40
N ALA A 57 -8.87 4.72 -7.20
CA ALA A 57 -8.88 5.80 -6.22
C ALA A 57 -10.19 6.62 -6.34
N PRO A 58 -10.93 6.88 -5.24
CA PRO A 58 -11.72 8.08 -5.20
C PRO A 58 -10.75 9.25 -4.96
N SER A 59 -10.31 9.89 -6.04
CA SER A 59 -9.82 11.26 -5.97
C SER A 59 -10.99 12.13 -5.50
N ASN A 60 -11.11 12.37 -4.20
CA ASN A 60 -11.92 13.48 -3.72
C ASN A 60 -11.37 14.06 -2.44
N LYS A 61 -10.20 14.68 -2.56
CA LYS A 61 -9.83 15.83 -1.73
C LYS A 61 -9.14 16.87 -2.58
N ALA A 62 -9.91 17.53 -3.44
CA ALA A 62 -9.58 18.86 -3.94
C ALA A 62 -10.87 19.55 -4.37
N MET A 63 -11.35 20.44 -3.50
CA MET A 63 -11.93 21.77 -3.81
C MET A 63 -13.04 22.10 -2.81
N LYS A 64 -12.72 22.96 -1.84
CA LYS A 64 -13.24 24.33 -1.91
C LYS A 64 -12.33 25.27 -1.14
N ALA A 65 -11.81 26.21 -1.91
CA ALA A 65 -11.14 27.42 -1.46
C ALA A 65 -11.98 28.15 -0.39
N ALA A 66 -11.30 28.76 0.57
CA ALA A 66 -11.77 29.98 1.24
C ALA A 66 -11.77 31.14 0.22
N PRO A 67 -12.36 32.35 0.47
CA PRO A 67 -13.32 32.81 1.49
C PRO A 67 -14.56 33.51 0.84
N GLU A 68 -15.57 33.95 1.61
CA GLU A 68 -16.38 35.12 1.19
C GLU A 68 -16.95 35.87 2.41
N ASN A 69 -16.52 37.12 2.57
CA ASN A 69 -17.09 38.13 3.47
C ASN A 69 -18.50 38.52 2.99
N LYS A 70 -19.39 38.87 3.93
CA LYS A 70 -20.48 39.82 3.68
C LYS A 70 -20.67 40.71 4.90
#